data_AF-A0A1G3W742-F1
#
_entry.id   AF-A0A1G3W742-F1
#
_cell.length_a   1.000
_cell.length_b   1.000
_cell.length_c   1.000
_cell.angle_alpha   90.00
_cell.angle_beta   90.00
_cell.angle_gamma   90.00
#
_symmetry.space_group_name_H-M   'P 1'
#
loop_
_entity.id
_entity.type
_entity.pdbx_description
1 polymer ?
#
loop_
_entity_poly.entity_id
_entity_poly.type
_entity_poly.pdbx_seq_one_letter_code
_entity_poly.pdbx_strand_id
1 'polypeptide(L)'
;MAQTILARSLSSAAIGSLENRHYFVGNASEMRFFTPVPLEAHTMGGIYHWRVLAGTDESDQLVLAVEQTKNINWFQDPEGVEVRQIIMGHLTSVRFTYGQGAEEYEAWDGVKAKGLPDWIRVYFTQKGRAPLIWFIHLHASDLRDDAKSF
;
A
#
# COMPACT_ATOMS: atom_id res chain seq x y z
N MET A 1 3.05 3.81 15.41
CA MET A 1 3.57 4.72 14.36
C MET A 1 3.47 4.07 12.97
N ALA A 2 4.09 2.91 12.75
CA ALA A 2 4.04 2.17 11.48
C ALA A 2 2.62 1.86 10.95
N GLN A 3 1.76 1.28 11.79
CA GLN A 3 0.36 1.01 11.44
C GLN A 3 -0.39 2.30 11.05
N THR A 4 -0.14 3.40 11.76
CA THR A 4 -0.75 4.71 11.50
C THR A 4 -0.33 5.29 10.15
N ILE A 5 0.96 5.18 9.79
CA ILE A 5 1.48 5.66 8.50
C ILE A 5 0.83 4.89 7.35
N LEU A 6 0.78 3.55 7.44
CA LEU A 6 0.15 2.72 6.42
C LEU A 6 -1.35 2.96 6.32
N ALA A 7 -2.06 2.94 7.45
CA ALA A 7 -3.51 3.13 7.47
C ALA A 7 -3.88 4.48 6.86
N ARG A 8 -3.23 5.58 7.26
CA ARG A 8 -3.48 6.92 6.71
C ARG A 8 -3.34 6.96 5.19
N SER A 9 -2.28 6.36 4.68
CA SER A 9 -1.91 6.47 3.26
C SER A 9 -2.77 5.56 2.38
N LEU A 10 -3.06 4.34 2.85
CA LEU A 10 -3.94 3.37 2.19
C LEU A 10 -5.41 3.78 2.22
N SER A 11 -5.88 4.38 3.32
CA SER A 11 -7.23 4.93 3.40
C SER A 11 -7.46 6.07 2.40
N SER A 12 -6.39 6.69 1.90
CA SER A 12 -6.42 7.75 0.88
C SER A 12 -5.98 7.25 -0.50
N ALA A 13 -5.91 5.93 -0.71
CA ALA A 13 -5.50 5.37 -1.99
C ALA A 13 -6.45 5.83 -3.11
N ALA A 14 -5.90 6.28 -4.22
CA ALA A 14 -6.66 6.79 -5.36
C ALA A 14 -7.07 5.66 -6.31
N ILE A 15 -8.27 5.79 -6.90
CA ILE A 15 -8.76 4.95 -7.99
C ILE A 15 -8.41 5.64 -9.31
N GLY A 16 -7.78 4.94 -10.25
CA GLY A 16 -7.54 5.49 -11.59
C GLY A 16 -6.68 4.62 -12.51
N SER A 17 -6.35 5.18 -13.66
CA SER A 17 -5.29 4.72 -14.55
C SER A 17 -4.60 5.94 -15.17
N LEU A 18 -3.30 5.85 -15.43
CA LEU A 18 -2.55 6.88 -16.13
C LEU A 18 -1.80 6.15 -17.24
N GLU A 19 -2.21 6.37 -18.48
CA GLU A 19 -1.61 5.77 -19.67
C GLU A 19 -1.35 4.25 -19.53
N ASN A 20 -2.38 3.50 -19.13
CA ASN A 20 -2.37 2.04 -18.89
C ASN A 20 -1.61 1.55 -17.65
N ARG A 21 -1.08 2.44 -16.80
CA ARG A 21 -0.42 2.01 -15.56
C ARG A 21 -1.42 1.89 -14.41
N HIS A 22 -1.35 0.75 -13.72
CA HIS A 22 -2.30 0.29 -12.72
C HIS A 22 -2.16 1.08 -11.41
N TYR A 23 -3.27 1.59 -10.86
CA TYR A 23 -3.25 2.44 -9.65
C TYR A 23 -3.12 1.69 -8.34
N PHE A 24 -3.46 0.40 -8.31
CA PHE A 24 -3.26 -0.47 -7.16
C PHE A 24 -2.92 -1.87 -7.67
N VAL A 25 -1.73 -2.34 -7.33
CA VAL A 25 -1.32 -3.73 -7.57
C VAL A 25 -0.67 -4.27 -6.32
N GLY A 26 -0.92 -5.52 -6.01
CA GLY A 26 -0.37 -6.13 -4.82
C GLY A 26 -0.28 -7.65 -4.93
N ASN A 27 0.71 -8.20 -4.25
CA ASN A 27 0.90 -9.61 -4.01
C ASN A 27 1.25 -9.83 -2.53
N ALA A 28 1.67 -11.03 -2.16
CA ALA A 28 1.97 -11.37 -0.77
C ALA A 28 3.15 -10.57 -0.17
N SER A 29 4.10 -10.07 -0.96
CA SER A 29 5.32 -9.39 -0.46
C SER A 29 5.41 -7.92 -0.81
N GLU A 30 4.53 -7.40 -1.66
CA GLU A 30 4.57 -6.02 -2.12
C GLU A 30 3.17 -5.50 -2.48
N MET A 31 2.92 -4.23 -2.19
CA MET A 31 1.81 -3.46 -2.76
C MET A 31 2.33 -2.13 -3.31
N ARG A 32 1.75 -1.69 -4.43
CA ARG A 32 1.99 -0.38 -5.05
C ARG A 32 0.68 0.34 -5.22
N PHE A 33 0.63 1.61 -4.84
CA PHE A 33 -0.57 2.43 -4.98
C PHE A 33 -0.29 3.91 -5.07
N PHE A 34 -1.25 4.67 -5.60
CA PHE A 34 -1.20 6.13 -5.58
C PHE A 34 -1.94 6.70 -4.36
N THR A 35 -1.39 7.75 -3.77
CA THR A 35 -2.04 8.48 -2.68
C THR A 35 -1.64 9.96 -2.72
N PRO A 36 -2.53 10.90 -2.36
CA PRO A 36 -2.18 12.30 -2.18
C PRO A 36 -1.45 12.56 -0.86
N VAL A 37 -1.34 11.55 0.01
CA VAL A 37 -0.75 11.67 1.33
C VAL A 37 0.75 11.36 1.24
N PRO A 38 1.64 12.36 1.43
CA PRO A 38 3.06 12.12 1.46
C PRO A 38 3.47 11.39 2.75
N LEU A 39 4.61 10.68 2.68
CA LEU A 39 5.25 10.02 3.81
C LEU A 39 5.71 11.08 4.81
N GLU A 40 6.33 12.14 4.31
CA GLU A 40 6.78 13.30 5.06
C GLU A 40 5.76 14.45 4.97
N ALA A 41 5.31 14.96 6.11
CA ALA A 41 4.23 15.96 6.19
C ALA A 41 4.59 17.35 5.62
N HIS A 42 5.87 17.60 5.34
CA HIS A 42 6.38 18.91 4.92
C HIS A 42 6.25 19.14 3.41
N THR A 43 5.91 18.10 2.64
CA THR A 43 5.81 18.12 1.18
C THR A 43 4.33 18.23 0.77
N MET A 44 3.75 19.42 0.91
CA MET A 44 2.34 19.65 0.60
C MET A 44 2.09 19.63 -0.92
N GLY A 45 1.09 18.85 -1.35
CA GLY A 45 0.57 18.84 -2.72
C GLY A 45 1.11 17.72 -3.62
N GLY A 46 0.29 17.26 -4.57
CA GLY A 46 0.63 16.25 -5.57
C GLY A 46 0.09 14.84 -5.29
N ILE A 47 0.26 13.95 -6.26
CA ILE A 47 0.01 12.52 -6.14
C ILE A 47 1.36 11.82 -6.03
N TYR A 48 1.46 10.85 -5.12
CA TYR A 48 2.65 10.08 -4.85
C TYR A 48 2.41 8.62 -5.21
N HIS A 49 3.40 8.00 -5.84
CA HIS A 49 3.47 6.55 -5.96
C HIS A 49 4.12 6.01 -4.69
N TRP A 50 3.37 5.16 -3.97
CA TRP A 50 3.84 4.44 -2.82
C TRP A 50 4.08 2.98 -3.18
N ARG A 51 5.19 2.44 -2.69
CA ARG A 51 5.47 1.01 -2.71
C ARG A 51 5.75 0.56 -1.29
N VAL A 52 4.95 -0.38 -0.79
CA VAL A 52 5.13 -1.00 0.52
C VAL A 52 5.59 -2.41 0.27
N LEU A 53 6.74 -2.79 0.82
CA LEU A 53 7.39 -4.05 0.50
C LEU A 53 7.99 -4.72 1.72
N ALA A 54 7.91 -6.04 1.71
CA ALA A 54 8.73 -6.91 2.53
C ALA A 54 10.12 -7.01 1.89
N GLY A 55 11.15 -6.58 2.61
CA GLY A 55 12.53 -6.59 2.14
C GLY A 55 13.50 -6.95 3.26
N THR A 56 14.79 -6.88 2.97
CA THR A 56 15.85 -7.02 3.99
C THR A 56 16.53 -5.68 4.22
N ASP A 57 16.96 -5.43 5.46
CA ASP A 57 17.85 -4.32 5.77
C ASP A 57 19.32 -4.70 5.52
N GLU A 58 20.24 -3.79 5.83
CA GLU A 58 21.69 -3.98 5.63
C GLU A 58 22.28 -5.13 6.49
N SER A 59 21.53 -5.62 7.47
CA SER A 59 21.92 -6.74 8.34
C SER A 59 21.20 -8.05 7.98
N ASP A 60 20.63 -8.14 6.77
CA ASP A 60 19.82 -9.27 6.28
C ASP A 60 18.61 -9.61 7.18
N GLN A 61 18.14 -8.66 7.99
CA GLN A 61 16.91 -8.83 8.76
C GLN A 61 15.70 -8.50 7.90
N LEU A 62 14.65 -9.31 7.99
CA LEU A 62 13.39 -9.02 7.33
C LEU A 62 12.76 -7.76 7.94
N VAL A 63 12.35 -6.85 7.07
CA VAL A 63 11.74 -5.58 7.41
C VAL A 63 10.53 -5.29 6.51
N LEU A 64 9.66 -4.43 7.01
CA LEU A 64 8.61 -3.80 6.23
C LEU A 64 9.04 -2.37 5.94
N ALA A 65 9.20 -2.05 4.66
CA ALA A 65 9.63 -0.75 4.18
C ALA A 65 8.54 -0.08 3.35
N VAL A 66 8.62 1.25 3.29
CA VAL A 66 7.83 2.10 2.41
C VAL A 66 8.78 2.90 1.56
N GLU A 67 8.51 2.93 0.26
CA GLU A 67 9.16 3.76 -0.73
C GLU A 67 8.14 4.74 -1.31
N GLN A 68 8.57 5.98 -1.54
CA GLN A 68 7.77 7.03 -2.13
C GLN A 68 8.51 7.69 -3.28
N THR A 69 7.77 7.97 -4.35
CA THR A 69 8.22 8.76 -5.50
C THR A 69 7.10 9.69 -5.95
N LYS A 70 7.40 10.95 -6.29
CA LYS A 70 6.38 11.85 -6.84
C LYS A 70 5.90 11.33 -8.19
N ASN A 71 4.59 11.42 -8.47
CA ASN A 71 4.02 10.85 -9.69
C ASN A 71 4.71 11.35 -10.98
N ILE A 72 5.12 12.63 -11.02
CA ILE A 72 5.83 13.21 -12.17
C ILE A 72 7.19 12.54 -12.45
N ASN A 73 7.92 12.16 -11.39
CA ASN A 73 9.22 11.50 -11.50
C ASN A 73 9.02 10.01 -11.73
N TRP A 74 8.05 9.40 -11.05
CA TRP A 74 7.67 8.01 -11.25
C TRP A 74 7.25 7.72 -12.70
N PHE A 75 6.64 8.69 -13.39
CA PHE A 75 6.31 8.54 -14.80
C PHE A 75 7.55 8.26 -15.67
N GLN A 76 8.67 8.93 -15.33
CA GLN A 76 9.96 8.82 -16.02
C GLN A 76 10.73 7.55 -15.58
N ASP A 77 10.71 7.24 -14.29
CA ASP A 77 11.36 6.07 -13.71
C ASP A 77 10.43 5.37 -12.68
N PRO A 78 9.69 4.32 -13.09
CA PRO A 78 8.75 3.64 -12.22
C PRO A 78 9.36 2.88 -11.03
N GLU A 79 10.65 2.57 -11.10
CA GLU A 79 11.39 1.90 -10.02
C GLU A 79 12.25 2.88 -9.22
N GLY A 80 12.31 4.15 -9.64
CA GLY A 80 13.00 5.20 -8.93
C GLY A 80 12.40 5.42 -7.54
N VAL A 81 13.25 5.70 -6.55
CA VAL A 81 12.87 5.90 -5.15
C VAL A 81 13.41 7.25 -4.68
N GLU A 82 12.53 8.16 -4.26
CA GLU A 82 12.93 9.44 -3.68
C GLU A 82 13.13 9.36 -2.16
N VAL A 83 12.22 8.64 -1.50
CA VAL A 83 12.25 8.45 -0.05
C VAL A 83 12.03 6.98 0.25
N ARG A 84 12.86 6.41 1.14
CA ARG A 84 12.68 5.07 1.69
C ARG A 84 12.70 5.14 3.21
N GLN A 85 11.76 4.47 3.85
CA GLN A 85 11.69 4.36 5.30
C GLN A 85 11.36 2.92 5.72
N ILE A 86 12.13 2.38 6.65
CA ILE A 86 11.77 1.15 7.37
C ILE A 86 10.71 1.53 8.40
N ILE A 87 9.52 0.97 8.27
CA ILE A 87 8.41 1.21 9.19
C ILE A 87 8.28 0.09 10.23
N MET A 88 8.81 -1.11 9.95
CA MET A 88 8.90 -2.18 10.95
C MET A 88 10.14 -3.04 10.72
N GLY A 89 10.91 -3.27 11.78
CA GLY A 89 12.08 -4.14 11.76
C GLY A 89 11.92 -5.42 12.57
N HIS A 90 12.94 -6.28 12.52
CA HIS A 90 13.06 -7.54 13.26
C HIS A 90 11.90 -8.51 13.01
N LEU A 91 11.45 -8.57 11.76
CA LEU A 91 10.43 -9.50 11.33
C LEU A 91 11.03 -10.89 11.10
N THR A 92 10.23 -11.92 11.29
CA THR A 92 10.52 -13.29 10.86
C THR A 92 9.56 -13.73 9.77
N SER A 93 8.41 -13.08 9.66
CA SER A 93 7.49 -13.20 8.53
C SER A 93 6.71 -11.90 8.36
N VAL A 94 6.38 -11.59 7.11
CA VAL A 94 5.38 -10.59 6.75
C VAL A 94 4.72 -11.01 5.45
N ARG A 95 3.40 -10.85 5.35
CA ARG A 95 2.66 -11.00 4.10
C ARG A 95 1.44 -10.10 4.04
N PHE A 96 1.02 -9.77 2.83
CA PHE A 96 -0.20 -9.03 2.55
C PHE A 96 -1.28 -9.95 1.99
N THR A 97 -2.53 -9.66 2.32
CA THR A 97 -3.70 -10.15 1.57
C THR A 97 -4.73 -9.05 1.40
N TYR A 98 -5.60 -9.24 0.42
CA TYR A 98 -6.52 -8.24 -0.09
C TYR A 98 -7.94 -8.78 -0.04
N GLY A 99 -8.90 -7.95 0.31
CA GLY A 99 -10.26 -8.40 0.55
C GLY A 99 -11.32 -7.71 -0.28
N GLN A 100 -12.34 -8.47 -0.64
CA GLN A 100 -13.58 -7.97 -1.22
C GLN A 100 -14.77 -8.62 -0.50
N GLY A 101 -15.53 -7.82 0.24
CA GLY A 101 -16.52 -8.33 1.18
C GLY A 101 -15.91 -9.34 2.16
N ALA A 102 -16.37 -10.59 2.10
CA ALA A 102 -15.90 -11.69 2.92
C ALA A 102 -14.76 -12.51 2.29
N GLU A 103 -14.42 -12.28 1.03
CA GLU A 103 -13.41 -13.05 0.31
C GLU A 103 -12.01 -12.47 0.51
N GLU A 104 -11.01 -13.35 0.58
CA GLU A 104 -9.59 -13.02 0.77
C GLU A 104 -8.76 -13.53 -0.40
N TYR A 105 -7.87 -12.68 -0.90
CA TYR A 105 -7.05 -12.91 -2.08
C TYR A 105 -5.56 -12.67 -1.77
N GLU A 106 -4.68 -13.49 -2.35
CA GLU A 106 -3.23 -13.36 -2.18
C GLU A 106 -2.60 -12.29 -3.09
N ALA A 107 -3.33 -11.90 -4.13
CA ALA A 107 -2.92 -10.86 -5.07
C ALA A 107 -4.12 -10.00 -5.45
N TRP A 108 -3.84 -8.75 -5.79
CA TRP A 108 -4.84 -7.79 -6.24
C TRP A 108 -4.32 -7.04 -7.46
N ASP A 109 -5.19 -6.88 -8.44
CA ASP A 109 -4.98 -6.03 -9.60
C ASP A 109 -6.22 -5.16 -9.72
N GLY A 110 -6.06 -3.88 -9.42
CA GLY A 110 -7.18 -2.95 -9.38
C GLY A 110 -7.86 -2.74 -10.74
N VAL A 111 -7.23 -3.11 -11.86
CA VAL A 111 -7.89 -3.09 -13.17
C VAL A 111 -8.76 -4.32 -13.33
N LYS A 112 -8.26 -5.52 -13.00
CA LYS A 112 -9.03 -6.76 -13.10
C LYS A 112 -10.19 -6.82 -12.12
N ALA A 113 -9.93 -6.44 -10.88
CA ALA A 113 -10.93 -6.35 -9.82
C ALA A 113 -11.87 -5.14 -10.01
N LYS A 114 -11.55 -4.25 -10.96
CA LYS A 114 -12.21 -2.96 -11.17
C LYS A 114 -12.30 -2.23 -9.84
N GLY A 115 -11.21 -1.78 -9.23
CA GLY A 115 -11.27 -1.00 -7.99
C GLY A 115 -10.23 -1.41 -6.95
N LEU A 116 -10.28 -0.74 -5.82
CA LEU A 116 -9.48 -1.04 -4.65
C LEU A 116 -10.08 -2.25 -3.90
N PRO A 117 -9.26 -3.00 -3.14
CA PRO A 117 -9.82 -3.92 -2.16
C PRO A 117 -10.54 -3.13 -1.06
N ASP A 118 -11.55 -3.74 -0.44
CA ASP A 118 -12.28 -3.13 0.69
C ASP A 118 -11.40 -3.05 1.94
N TRP A 119 -10.49 -4.02 2.07
CA TRP A 119 -9.55 -4.10 3.18
C TRP A 119 -8.26 -4.79 2.76
N ILE A 120 -7.20 -4.51 3.53
CA ILE A 120 -5.89 -5.16 3.43
C ILE A 120 -5.55 -5.74 4.80
N ARG A 121 -5.05 -6.97 4.81
CA ARG A 121 -4.44 -7.58 5.99
C ARG A 121 -2.94 -7.63 5.84
N VAL A 122 -2.23 -7.15 6.85
CA VAL A 122 -0.78 -7.35 6.99
C VAL A 122 -0.57 -8.35 8.11
N TYR A 123 -0.22 -9.58 7.75
CA TYR A 123 0.18 -10.61 8.71
C TYR A 123 1.67 -10.48 8.94
N PHE A 124 2.11 -10.45 10.19
CA PHE A 124 3.54 -10.38 10.49
C PHE A 124 3.87 -11.03 11.83
N THR A 125 5.11 -11.47 11.96
CA THR A 125 5.66 -12.02 13.20
C THR A 125 7.01 -11.37 13.48
N GLN A 126 7.25 -10.99 14.72
CA GLN A 126 8.55 -10.52 15.19
C GLN A 126 9.21 -11.60 16.03
N LYS A 127 10.55 -11.63 16.06
CA LYS A 127 11.30 -12.61 16.84
C LYS A 127 10.85 -12.64 18.30
N GLY A 128 10.45 -13.83 18.78
CA GLY A 128 9.99 -14.03 20.16
C GLY A 128 8.58 -13.49 20.47
N ARG A 129 7.79 -13.12 19.45
CA ARG A 129 6.42 -12.63 19.62
C ARG A 129 5.42 -13.52 18.87
N ALA A 130 4.17 -13.52 19.33
CA ALA A 130 3.08 -14.17 18.63
C ALA A 130 2.79 -13.47 17.29
N PRO A 131 2.27 -14.19 16.27
CA PRO A 131 1.82 -13.57 15.03
C PRO A 131 0.75 -12.51 15.28
N LEU A 132 0.84 -11.40 14.53
CA LEU A 132 -0.10 -10.29 14.58
C LEU A 132 -0.69 -10.02 13.20
N ILE A 133 -1.87 -9.42 13.20
CA ILE A 133 -2.58 -9.02 11.99
C ILE A 133 -2.92 -7.54 12.12
N TRP A 134 -2.49 -6.73 11.16
CA TRP A 134 -3.06 -5.40 10.96
C TRP A 134 -4.17 -5.48 9.92
N PHE A 135 -5.34 -4.99 10.30
CA PHE A 135 -6.49 -4.84 9.42
C PHE A 135 -6.64 -3.37 9.03
N ILE A 136 -6.61 -3.08 7.74
CA ILE A 136 -6.63 -1.72 7.20
C ILE A 136 -7.79 -1.61 6.22
N HIS A 137 -8.76 -0.74 6.51
CA HIS A 137 -9.87 -0.42 5.61
C HIS A 137 -9.47 0.64 4.58
N LEU A 138 -9.96 0.47 3.35
CA LEU A 138 -9.79 1.45 2.28
C LEU A 138 -11.14 2.14 2.06
N HIS A 139 -11.23 3.43 2.41
CA HIS A 139 -12.49 4.18 2.39
C HIS A 139 -12.92 4.65 0.99
N ALA A 140 -12.05 4.55 -0.02
CA ALA A 140 -12.38 4.99 -1.37
C ALA A 140 -13.25 3.98 -2.16
N SER A 141 -13.44 2.75 -1.68
CA SER A 141 -14.32 1.76 -2.34
C SER A 141 -15.81 2.09 -2.20
N ASP A 142 -16.20 2.90 -1.21
CA ASP A 142 -17.60 3.27 -0.93
C ASP A 142 -18.20 4.27 -1.95
N LEU A 143 -17.39 4.93 -2.79
CA LEU A 143 -17.87 5.93 -3.76
C LEU A 143 -18.61 5.35 -4.98
N ARG A 144 -18.88 4.04 -5.01
CA ARG A 144 -19.56 3.40 -6.14
C ARG A 144 -21.07 3.43 -6.10
N ASP A 145 -21.70 3.68 -4.96
CA ASP A 145 -23.16 3.58 -4.85
C ASP A 145 -23.92 4.91 -4.95
N ASP A 146 -23.27 6.06 -4.83
CA ASP A 146 -24.00 7.36 -4.81
C ASP A 146 -24.15 8.05 -6.18
N ALA A 147 -23.54 7.51 -7.26
CA ALA A 147 -23.59 8.13 -8.58
C ALA A 147 -24.83 7.74 -9.43
N LYS A 148 -25.84 7.08 -8.83
CA LYS A 148 -27.08 6.64 -9.53
C LYS A 148 -28.36 7.36 -9.08
N SER A 149 -28.26 8.51 -8.43
CA SER A 149 -29.46 9.25 -8.02
C SER A 149 -29.32 10.75 -8.27
N PHE A 150 -29.24 11.16 -9.53
CA PHE A 150 -29.71 12.47 -10.03
C PHE A 150 -30.21 12.34 -11.47
#